data_AF-A0A7S1HJT9-F1
#
_entry.id   AF-A0A7S1HJT9-F1
#
_cell.length_a   1.000
_cell.length_b   1.000
_cell.length_c   1.000
_cell.angle_alpha   90.00
_cell.angle_beta   90.00
_cell.angle_gamma   90.00
#
_symmetry.space_group_name_H-M   'P 1'
#
loop_
_entity.id
_entity.type
_entity.pdbx_description
1 polymer ?
#
loop_
_entity_poly.entity_id
_entity_poly.type
_entity_poly.pdbx_seq_one_letter_code
_entity_poly.pdbx_strand_id
1 'polypeptide(L)'
;GRPAEEGTVMQNGHSLAAMQHVARGGGQGDEVARQRPRDGARSGGEDLDSLDFDTVNNPYMVDCGRRPPRGVLGYSGKTFARWLLTVLTGVGVALAARCLSLMIDEVARLRNNVLQSLFDAGGSDRRALAFFVAYNLSLVLIAASLTIYLEPSAAAGGIPELQAYLNGTHVKNFLRLRTIFIKIVGTVLTVSSGLACGQEGPLIHIGAGIASGMTRGEKLYRKLLCIPLDEPRRLKHPVLDFFRNDRDRREFICAGAGAGMAAAFGAPVGGVLFALEEAASHWSPQLIWRCFTATLIATFTLAFVKAGENSGDISLAGLLSFGTVRSVGDMRREVLNDDGTINVSAVDAPVFWWELVFFGL
;
A
#
# COMPACT_ATOMS: atom_id res chain seq x y z
N GLY A 1 -9.40 21.70 85.09
CA GLY A 1 -8.04 22.03 85.55
C GLY A 1 -7.54 23.19 84.73
N ARG A 2 -7.09 24.26 85.39
CA ARG A 2 -6.20 25.29 84.81
C ARG A 2 -4.82 24.67 84.47
N PRO A 3 -3.87 25.36 83.82
CA PRO A 3 -3.84 26.74 83.30
C PRO A 3 -3.49 26.80 81.77
N ALA A 4 -3.75 27.91 81.06
CA ALA A 4 -2.90 29.12 80.84
C ALA A 4 -1.64 28.80 80.00
N GLU A 5 -1.07 29.67 79.16
CA GLU A 5 -1.14 31.11 79.00
C GLU A 5 -0.35 31.44 77.69
N GLU A 6 -0.76 32.52 77.03
CA GLU A 6 0.05 33.59 76.42
C GLU A 6 1.47 33.34 75.87
N GLY A 7 1.78 34.02 74.75
CA GLY A 7 3.17 34.34 74.41
C GLY A 7 3.49 34.62 72.96
N THR A 8 3.07 35.78 72.46
CA THR A 8 3.70 36.52 71.36
C THR A 8 5.21 36.66 71.61
N VAL A 9 6.08 36.58 70.57
CA VAL A 9 7.22 37.49 70.30
C VAL A 9 8.04 37.04 69.08
N MET A 10 8.47 38.08 68.35
CA MET A 10 9.28 38.17 67.14
C MET A 10 10.76 37.76 67.25
N GLN A 11 11.41 37.68 66.08
CA GLN A 11 12.86 37.86 65.80
C GLN A 11 13.77 36.65 66.17
N ASN A 12 14.71 36.15 65.35
CA ASN A 12 15.58 36.76 64.34
C ASN A 12 16.15 35.69 63.38
N GLY A 13 16.58 36.13 62.19
CA GLY A 13 17.76 35.56 61.53
C GLY A 13 17.55 34.82 60.21
N HIS A 14 18.06 35.42 59.14
CA HIS A 14 18.39 34.84 57.83
C HIS A 14 17.37 35.00 56.68
N SER A 15 17.50 36.16 56.03
CA SER A 15 17.90 36.24 54.60
C SER A 15 16.81 36.02 53.54
N LEU A 16 15.89 36.98 53.44
CA LEU A 16 15.25 37.37 52.18
C LEU A 16 16.15 38.40 51.46
N ALA A 17 17.04 37.94 50.59
CA ALA A 17 17.82 38.78 49.68
C ALA A 17 18.30 37.97 48.46
N ALA A 18 17.37 37.51 47.62
CA ALA A 18 17.72 37.00 46.29
C ALA A 18 16.49 36.98 45.35
N MET A 19 15.75 38.09 45.28
CA MET A 19 14.67 38.24 44.31
C MET A 19 14.60 39.70 43.84
N GLN A 20 15.64 40.12 43.13
CA GLN A 20 15.71 41.30 42.24
C GLN A 20 17.19 41.58 41.98
N HIS A 21 17.79 40.98 40.96
CA HIS A 21 18.97 41.47 40.22
C HIS A 21 19.55 40.36 39.33
N VAL A 22 18.84 40.00 38.24
CA VAL A 22 19.51 39.52 37.01
C VAL A 22 18.73 40.06 35.81
N ALA A 23 18.67 41.39 35.72
CA ALA A 23 18.41 42.10 34.49
C ALA A 23 19.58 43.08 34.32
N ARG A 24 20.25 42.99 33.16
CA ARG A 24 21.41 43.77 32.69
C ARG A 24 22.80 43.20 33.02
N GLY A 25 23.25 42.34 32.12
CA GLY A 25 24.66 42.09 31.83
C GLY A 25 24.73 41.55 30.40
N GLY A 26 25.09 42.41 29.44
CA GLY A 26 25.33 42.00 28.06
C GLY A 26 26.70 41.35 27.91
N GLY A 27 26.82 40.49 26.90
CA GLY A 27 28.10 39.95 26.43
C GLY A 27 28.07 38.45 26.23
N GLN A 28 28.20 38.03 24.96
CA GLN A 28 28.47 36.65 24.50
C GLN A 28 27.36 35.62 24.76
N GLY A 29 26.38 35.61 23.85
CA GLY A 29 25.57 34.42 23.62
C GLY A 29 26.43 33.39 22.89
N ASP A 30 26.87 32.38 23.63
CA ASP A 30 27.51 31.19 23.09
C ASP A 30 26.59 30.54 22.06
N GLU A 31 27.10 30.39 20.84
CA GLU A 31 26.57 29.47 19.84
C GLU A 31 26.56 28.07 20.48
N VAL A 32 25.38 27.62 20.91
CA VAL A 32 25.14 26.19 21.12
C VAL A 32 25.10 25.55 19.74
N ALA A 33 26.29 25.33 19.18
CA ALA A 33 26.52 24.47 18.05
C ALA A 33 25.91 23.11 18.41
N ARG A 34 24.78 22.77 17.78
CA ARG A 34 24.32 21.39 17.69
C ARG A 34 25.44 20.61 17.01
N GLN A 35 26.34 20.04 17.81
CA GLN A 35 27.25 19.02 17.36
C GLN A 35 26.37 17.88 16.84
N ARG A 36 26.27 17.78 15.51
CA ARG A 36 25.90 16.52 14.88
C ARG A 36 26.90 15.49 15.43
N PRO A 37 26.46 14.34 15.95
CA PRO A 37 27.40 13.30 16.32
C PRO A 37 28.24 13.00 15.08
N ARG A 38 29.55 13.24 15.20
CA ARG A 38 30.53 12.90 14.17
C ARG A 38 30.41 11.40 13.91
N ASP A 39 30.29 11.06 12.64
CA ASP A 39 30.32 9.70 12.12
C ASP A 39 31.41 8.88 12.81
N GLY A 40 30.98 7.88 13.60
CA GLY A 40 31.88 7.21 14.54
C GLY A 40 31.31 5.92 15.10
N ALA A 41 30.94 4.98 14.22
CA ALA A 41 31.08 3.52 14.41
C ALA A 41 30.37 2.79 13.25
N ARG A 42 31.13 2.42 12.21
CA ARG A 42 30.68 1.41 11.24
C ARG A 42 30.68 0.05 11.94
N SER A 43 29.56 -0.35 12.53
CA SER A 43 29.23 -1.77 12.68
C SER A 43 28.38 -2.15 11.46
N GLY A 44 28.59 -3.34 10.91
CA GLY A 44 27.95 -3.80 9.66
C GLY A 44 26.45 -4.12 9.79
N GLY A 45 25.68 -3.25 10.43
CA GLY A 45 24.23 -3.20 10.30
C GLY A 45 23.87 -2.35 9.08
N GLU A 46 22.92 -2.79 8.27
CA GLU A 46 22.41 -1.98 7.17
C GLU A 46 21.91 -0.64 7.73
N ASP A 47 22.40 0.49 7.18
CA ASP A 47 21.97 1.84 7.55
C ASP A 47 20.46 2.01 7.24
N LEU A 48 19.63 1.61 8.20
CA LEU A 48 18.20 1.82 8.22
C LEU A 48 17.93 3.13 8.96
N ASP A 49 17.55 4.16 8.22
CA ASP A 49 17.10 5.42 8.80
C ASP A 49 15.66 5.29 9.32
N SER A 50 15.26 6.15 10.26
CA SER A 50 13.86 6.28 10.67
C SER A 50 13.11 7.27 9.79
N LEU A 51 11.81 7.02 9.55
CA LEU A 51 10.87 7.97 8.97
C LEU A 51 10.28 8.85 10.09
N ASP A 52 10.28 10.15 9.86
CA ASP A 52 9.75 11.14 10.80
C ASP A 52 8.23 11.29 10.62
N PHE A 53 7.47 10.43 11.30
CA PHE A 53 6.00 10.54 11.29
C PHE A 53 5.46 11.62 12.23
N ASP A 54 6.24 12.00 13.24
CA ASP A 54 5.85 12.99 14.21
C ASP A 54 5.98 14.40 13.65
N THR A 55 4.89 15.16 13.75
CA THR A 55 4.89 16.57 13.37
C THR A 55 5.76 17.36 14.35
N VAL A 56 6.88 17.89 13.87
CA VAL A 56 7.73 18.81 14.64
C VAL A 56 6.98 20.13 14.81
N ASN A 57 6.46 20.38 16.02
CA ASN A 57 5.76 21.61 16.39
C ASN A 57 6.76 22.77 16.59
N ASN A 58 7.36 23.23 15.50
CA ASN A 58 8.22 24.40 15.52
C ASN A 58 7.39 25.70 15.38
N PRO A 59 7.90 26.86 15.87
CA PRO A 59 7.22 28.14 15.72
C PRO A 59 6.89 28.49 14.27
N TYR A 60 7.70 27.98 13.32
CA TYR A 60 7.48 28.14 11.88
C TYR A 60 6.20 27.45 11.39
N MET A 61 5.91 26.23 11.86
CA MET A 61 4.68 25.49 11.56
C MET A 61 3.45 26.20 12.12
N VAL A 62 3.55 26.74 13.34
CA VAL A 62 2.49 27.53 13.95
C VAL A 62 2.22 28.80 13.14
N ASP A 63 3.28 29.48 12.70
CA ASP A 63 3.17 30.68 11.87
C ASP A 63 2.60 30.37 10.47
N CYS A 64 3.00 29.24 9.88
CA CYS A 64 2.42 28.75 8.62
C CYS A 64 0.94 28.37 8.77
N GLY A 65 0.53 27.82 9.91
CA GLY A 65 -0.86 27.50 10.22
C GLY A 65 -1.74 28.74 10.47
N ARG A 66 -1.15 29.83 10.96
CA ARG A 66 -1.84 31.12 11.20
C ARG A 66 -2.06 31.93 9.92
N ARG A 67 -1.27 31.70 8.87
CA ARG A 67 -1.44 32.42 7.60
C ARG A 67 -2.76 31.99 6.94
N PRO A 68 -3.69 32.92 6.65
CA PRO A 68 -4.91 32.58 5.93
C PRO A 68 -4.52 31.98 4.58
N PRO A 69 -5.20 30.91 4.13
CA PRO A 69 -4.79 30.20 2.94
C PRO A 69 -4.91 31.16 1.73
N ARG A 70 -3.79 31.38 1.03
CA ARG A 70 -3.74 32.28 -0.13
C ARG A 70 -4.41 31.60 -1.33
N GLY A 71 -5.55 32.15 -1.79
CA GLY A 71 -6.24 31.74 -3.01
C GLY A 71 -7.67 31.19 -2.78
N VAL A 72 -8.43 31.07 -3.87
CA VAL A 72 -9.84 30.61 -3.88
C VAL A 72 -10.00 29.17 -3.35
N LEU A 73 -8.92 28.39 -3.41
CA LEU A 73 -8.87 26.97 -3.05
C LEU A 73 -8.40 26.70 -1.60
N GLY A 74 -8.68 27.59 -0.66
CA GLY A 74 -8.04 27.66 0.67
C GLY A 74 -7.95 26.37 1.51
N TYR A 75 -8.71 26.26 2.61
CA TYR A 75 -8.75 25.00 3.41
C TYR A 75 -9.54 23.91 2.67
N SER A 76 -10.60 24.32 1.96
CA SER A 76 -11.47 23.44 1.16
C SER A 76 -10.73 22.71 0.04
N GLY A 77 -9.81 23.39 -0.66
CA GLY A 77 -9.05 22.79 -1.75
C GLY A 77 -8.06 21.71 -1.29
N LYS A 78 -7.51 21.83 -0.07
CA LYS A 78 -6.62 20.80 0.50
C LYS A 78 -7.40 19.52 0.81
N THR A 79 -8.56 19.65 1.43
CA THR A 79 -9.44 18.52 1.74
C THR A 79 -9.93 17.87 0.46
N PHE A 80 -10.36 18.66 -0.52
CA PHE A 80 -10.76 18.15 -1.84
C PHE A 80 -9.62 17.41 -2.54
N ALA A 81 -8.40 17.97 -2.56
CA ALA A 81 -7.23 17.30 -3.12
C ALA A 81 -6.95 15.97 -2.42
N ARG A 82 -7.04 15.88 -1.09
CA ARG A 82 -6.89 14.62 -0.35
C ARG A 82 -7.89 13.56 -0.81
N TRP A 83 -9.17 13.92 -0.92
CA TRP A 83 -10.19 12.98 -1.37
C TRP A 83 -10.03 12.58 -2.83
N LEU A 84 -9.67 13.52 -3.70
CA LEU A 84 -9.37 13.25 -5.10
C LEU A 84 -8.19 12.29 -5.24
N LEU A 85 -7.13 12.48 -4.44
CA LEU A 85 -5.98 11.57 -4.37
C LEU A 85 -6.42 10.17 -3.98
N THR A 86 -7.23 10.04 -2.94
CA THR A 86 -7.75 8.75 -2.47
C THR A 86 -8.58 8.05 -3.55
N VAL A 87 -9.45 8.77 -4.25
CA VAL A 87 -10.25 8.22 -5.37
C VAL A 87 -9.34 7.73 -6.49
N LEU A 88 -8.40 8.56 -6.93
CA LEU A 88 -7.47 8.23 -7.99
C LEU A 88 -6.56 7.04 -7.59
N THR A 89 -6.24 6.87 -6.29
CA THR A 89 -5.45 5.72 -5.84
C THR A 89 -6.25 4.44 -6.00
N GLY A 90 -7.52 4.42 -5.60
CA GLY A 90 -8.40 3.26 -5.78
C GLY A 90 -8.52 2.86 -7.25
N VAL A 91 -8.77 3.83 -8.13
CA VAL A 91 -8.85 3.60 -9.59
C VAL A 91 -7.52 3.08 -10.14
N GLY A 92 -6.40 3.71 -9.76
CA GLY A 92 -5.06 3.31 -10.22
C GLY A 92 -4.71 1.88 -9.81
N VAL A 93 -5.05 1.49 -8.58
CA VAL A 93 -4.85 0.12 -8.08
C VAL A 93 -5.70 -0.89 -8.82
N ALA A 94 -6.98 -0.60 -9.06
CA ALA A 94 -7.87 -1.47 -9.81
C ALA A 94 -7.39 -1.71 -11.26
N LEU A 95 -6.95 -0.64 -11.93
CA LEU A 95 -6.40 -0.76 -13.29
C LEU A 95 -5.10 -1.55 -13.32
N ALA A 96 -4.23 -1.37 -12.32
CA ALA A 96 -3.00 -2.16 -12.20
C ALA A 96 -3.32 -3.64 -11.92
N ALA A 97 -4.28 -3.94 -11.06
CA ALA A 97 -4.77 -5.28 -10.78
C ALA A 97 -5.31 -5.97 -12.04
N ARG A 98 -6.16 -5.28 -12.81
CA ARG A 98 -6.67 -5.78 -14.10
C ARG A 98 -5.54 -6.04 -15.08
N CYS A 99 -4.62 -5.09 -15.22
CA CYS A 99 -3.48 -5.20 -16.13
C CYS A 99 -2.60 -6.40 -15.76
N LEU A 100 -2.35 -6.63 -14.47
CA LEU A 100 -1.57 -7.76 -13.98
C LEU A 100 -2.25 -9.09 -14.33
N SER A 101 -3.54 -9.23 -14.03
CA SER A 101 -4.33 -10.41 -14.36
C SER A 101 -4.39 -10.66 -15.87
N LEU A 102 -4.62 -9.62 -16.69
CA LEU A 102 -4.61 -9.71 -18.15
C LEU A 102 -3.32 -10.32 -18.67
N MET A 103 -2.18 -9.81 -18.20
CA MET A 103 -0.87 -10.28 -18.64
C MET A 103 -0.64 -11.73 -18.25
N ILE A 104 -1.04 -12.15 -17.05
CA ILE A 104 -0.95 -13.54 -16.61
C ILE A 104 -1.82 -14.45 -17.48
N ASP A 105 -3.07 -14.06 -17.73
CA ASP A 105 -4.02 -14.85 -18.51
C ASP A 105 -3.57 -15.02 -19.97
N GLU A 106 -3.01 -13.98 -20.60
CA GLU A 106 -2.48 -14.07 -21.97
C GLU A 106 -1.24 -14.98 -22.06
N VAL A 107 -0.30 -14.85 -21.12
CA VAL A 107 0.91 -15.69 -21.10
C VAL A 107 0.55 -17.15 -20.80
N ALA A 108 -0.42 -17.39 -19.92
CA ALA A 108 -0.94 -18.73 -19.63
C ALA A 108 -1.72 -19.32 -20.81
N ARG A 109 -2.54 -18.50 -21.51
CA ARG A 109 -3.24 -18.92 -22.73
C ARG A 109 -2.28 -19.32 -23.83
N LEU A 110 -1.20 -18.57 -24.05
CA LEU A 110 -0.18 -18.91 -25.03
C LEU A 110 0.40 -20.31 -24.75
N ARG A 111 0.80 -20.57 -23.50
CA ARG A 111 1.31 -21.88 -23.08
C ARG A 111 0.31 -23.00 -23.38
N ASN A 112 -0.94 -22.81 -22.95
CA ASN A 112 -1.99 -23.82 -23.07
C ASN A 112 -2.35 -24.09 -24.54
N ASN A 113 -2.40 -23.07 -25.40
CA ASN A 113 -2.67 -23.21 -26.82
C ASN A 113 -1.58 -24.02 -27.54
N VAL A 114 -0.30 -23.74 -27.24
CA VAL A 114 0.81 -24.52 -27.82
C VAL A 114 0.77 -25.96 -27.32
N LEU A 115 0.49 -26.16 -26.03
CA LEU A 115 0.41 -27.50 -25.45
C LEU A 115 -0.75 -28.30 -26.08
N GLN A 116 -1.91 -27.70 -26.27
CA GLN A 116 -3.06 -28.33 -26.94
C GLN A 116 -2.71 -28.73 -28.37
N SER A 117 -2.04 -27.84 -29.13
CA SER A 117 -1.63 -28.14 -30.50
C SER A 117 -0.65 -29.33 -30.62
N LEU A 118 0.19 -29.53 -29.59
CA LEU A 118 1.12 -30.68 -29.54
C LEU A 118 0.39 -31.99 -29.26
N PHE A 119 -0.68 -31.97 -28.47
CA PHE A 119 -1.54 -33.12 -28.22
C PHE A 119 -2.40 -33.45 -29.45
N ASP A 120 -3.02 -32.45 -30.07
CA ASP A 120 -3.89 -32.63 -31.25
C ASP A 120 -3.11 -33.16 -32.46
N ALA A 121 -1.83 -32.80 -32.59
CA ALA A 121 -0.95 -33.30 -33.65
C ALA A 121 -0.53 -34.79 -33.48
N GLY A 122 -1.02 -35.49 -32.45
CA GLY A 122 -0.63 -36.87 -32.15
C GLY A 122 0.82 -37.01 -31.71
N GLY A 123 1.40 -35.94 -31.14
CA GLY A 123 2.78 -35.94 -30.66
C GLY A 123 3.00 -36.90 -29.49
N SER A 124 4.21 -37.45 -29.38
CA SER A 124 4.59 -38.23 -28.20
C SER A 124 4.56 -37.36 -26.93
N ASP A 125 3.96 -37.88 -25.84
CA ASP A 125 3.85 -37.23 -24.52
C ASP A 125 5.16 -36.61 -24.03
N ARG A 126 6.30 -37.22 -24.38
CA ARG A 126 7.64 -36.72 -24.04
C ARG A 126 7.93 -35.33 -24.60
N ARG A 127 7.43 -35.01 -25.81
CA ARG A 127 7.61 -33.69 -26.44
C ARG A 127 6.77 -32.62 -25.75
N ALA A 128 5.53 -32.94 -25.40
CA ALA A 128 4.65 -32.05 -24.64
C ALA A 128 5.23 -31.74 -23.25
N LEU A 129 5.73 -32.78 -22.56
CA LEU A 129 6.40 -32.63 -21.27
C LEU A 129 7.70 -31.80 -21.39
N ALA A 130 8.54 -32.07 -22.39
CA ALA A 130 9.77 -31.32 -22.61
C ALA A 130 9.49 -29.83 -22.89
N PHE A 131 8.48 -29.54 -23.70
CA PHE A 131 8.03 -28.17 -23.95
C PHE A 131 7.53 -27.50 -22.66
N PHE A 132 6.67 -28.17 -21.89
CA PHE A 132 6.13 -27.63 -20.64
C PHE A 132 7.23 -27.28 -19.64
N VAL A 133 8.19 -28.19 -19.44
CA VAL A 133 9.34 -27.95 -18.54
C VAL A 133 10.22 -26.82 -19.06
N ALA A 134 10.56 -26.81 -20.34
CA ALA A 134 11.40 -25.77 -20.93
C ALA A 134 10.75 -24.38 -20.86
N TYR A 135 9.45 -24.30 -21.14
CA TYR A 135 8.67 -23.07 -21.07
C TYR A 135 8.68 -22.49 -19.65
N ASN A 136 8.30 -23.30 -18.65
CA ASN A 136 8.26 -22.84 -17.26
C ASN A 136 9.67 -22.45 -16.76
N LEU A 137 10.70 -23.26 -17.06
CA LEU A 137 12.07 -22.94 -16.69
C LEU A 137 12.54 -21.61 -17.31
N SER A 138 12.22 -21.35 -18.57
CA SER A 138 12.59 -20.11 -19.24
C SER A 138 11.97 -18.87 -18.58
N LEU A 139 10.67 -18.93 -18.23
CA LEU A 139 9.98 -17.84 -17.55
C LEU A 139 10.56 -17.57 -16.16
N VAL A 140 10.82 -18.62 -15.39
CA VAL A 140 11.41 -18.50 -14.05
C VAL A 140 12.83 -17.92 -14.11
N LEU A 141 13.66 -18.37 -15.06
CA LEU A 141 15.01 -17.84 -15.23
C LEU A 141 15.00 -16.36 -15.60
N ILE A 142 14.08 -15.92 -16.46
CA ILE A 142 13.93 -14.51 -16.83
C ILE A 142 13.46 -13.69 -15.61
N ALA A 143 12.45 -14.17 -14.88
CA ALA A 143 11.93 -13.50 -13.68
C ALA A 143 13.01 -13.34 -12.58
N ALA A 144 13.77 -14.42 -12.34
CA ALA A 144 14.86 -14.43 -11.38
C ALA A 144 15.99 -13.49 -11.81
N SER A 145 16.38 -13.52 -13.09
CA SER A 145 17.42 -12.63 -13.63
C SER A 145 17.00 -11.16 -13.52
N LEU A 146 15.75 -10.84 -13.83
CA LEU A 146 15.22 -9.47 -13.71
C LEU A 146 15.31 -8.98 -12.26
N THR A 147 14.89 -9.81 -11.31
CA THR A 147 14.86 -9.44 -9.88
C THR A 147 16.27 -9.33 -9.30
N ILE A 148 17.17 -10.28 -9.60
CA ILE A 148 18.52 -10.32 -9.04
C ILE A 148 19.39 -9.20 -9.62
N TYR A 149 19.36 -8.98 -10.94
CA TYR A 149 20.29 -8.05 -11.60
C TYR A 149 19.76 -6.61 -11.68
N LEU A 150 18.44 -6.39 -11.82
CA LEU A 150 17.93 -5.02 -11.99
C LEU A 150 17.47 -4.37 -10.68
N GLU A 151 16.74 -5.10 -9.82
CA GLU A 151 16.17 -4.54 -8.59
C GLU A 151 15.89 -5.63 -7.54
N PRO A 152 16.87 -5.95 -6.67
CA PRO A 152 16.68 -6.99 -5.64
C PRO A 152 15.60 -6.63 -4.62
N SER A 153 15.31 -5.34 -4.42
CA SER A 153 14.20 -4.85 -3.60
C SER A 153 12.81 -5.23 -4.12
N ALA A 154 12.71 -5.74 -5.36
CA ALA A 154 11.47 -6.27 -5.91
C ALA A 154 11.23 -7.74 -5.55
N ALA A 155 12.15 -8.41 -4.85
CA ALA A 155 11.95 -9.79 -4.39
C ALA A 155 10.74 -9.91 -3.43
N ALA A 156 10.21 -11.14 -3.32
CA ALA A 156 9.14 -11.54 -2.41
C ALA A 156 7.80 -10.78 -2.56
N GLY A 157 6.85 -11.02 -1.64
CA GLY A 157 5.53 -10.38 -1.64
C GLY A 157 5.60 -8.86 -1.39
N GLY A 158 6.56 -8.38 -0.59
CA GLY A 158 6.68 -6.96 -0.23
C GLY A 158 5.90 -6.55 1.01
N ILE A 159 5.18 -7.47 1.67
CA ILE A 159 4.39 -7.19 2.88
C ILE A 159 5.30 -6.88 4.08
N PRO A 160 6.34 -7.68 4.39
CA PRO A 160 7.23 -7.38 5.52
C PRO A 160 7.94 -6.03 5.38
N GLU A 161 8.39 -5.69 4.18
CA GLU A 161 9.03 -4.41 3.88
C GLU A 161 8.05 -3.24 3.97
N LEU A 162 6.79 -3.47 3.59
CA LEU A 162 5.72 -2.49 3.75
C LEU A 162 5.40 -2.25 5.23
N GLN A 163 5.32 -3.31 6.04
CA GLN A 163 5.16 -3.22 7.49
C GLN A 163 6.33 -2.44 8.12
N ALA A 164 7.56 -2.76 7.74
CA ALA A 164 8.74 -2.03 8.20
C ALA A 164 8.66 -0.54 7.82
N TYR A 165 8.28 -0.24 6.57
CA TYR A 165 8.08 1.13 6.10
C TYR A 165 7.01 1.88 6.89
N LEU A 166 5.90 1.23 7.19
CA LEU A 166 4.76 1.84 7.89
C LEU A 166 4.94 1.92 9.41
N ASN A 167 5.84 1.12 9.98
CA ASN A 167 6.32 1.22 11.36
C ASN A 167 7.40 2.30 11.55
N GLY A 168 7.90 2.87 10.45
CA GLY A 168 8.80 4.01 10.50
C GLY A 168 10.25 3.69 10.16
N THR A 169 10.51 2.52 9.58
CA THR A 169 11.85 2.16 9.08
C THR A 169 11.97 2.54 7.61
N HIS A 170 12.95 3.36 7.25
CA HIS A 170 13.18 3.78 5.88
C HIS A 170 13.84 2.66 5.05
N VAL A 171 13.01 1.87 4.38
CA VAL A 171 13.47 0.84 3.44
C VAL A 171 13.89 1.50 2.11
N LYS A 172 15.18 1.41 1.78
CA LYS A 172 15.77 2.01 0.57
C LYS A 172 15.12 1.44 -0.70
N ASN A 173 14.78 2.31 -1.65
CA ASN A 173 14.23 1.98 -2.97
C ASN A 173 12.92 1.15 -3.02
N PHE A 174 12.28 0.88 -1.88
CA PHE A 174 11.10 0.05 -1.79
C PHE A 174 9.93 0.55 -2.66
N LEU A 175 9.51 1.81 -2.47
CA LEU A 175 8.38 2.43 -3.19
C LEU A 175 8.79 3.18 -4.46
N ARG A 176 9.85 2.75 -5.15
CA ARG A 176 10.28 3.37 -6.41
C ARG A 176 9.45 2.83 -7.57
N LEU A 177 9.09 3.70 -8.53
CA LEU A 177 8.36 3.28 -9.73
C LEU A 177 9.07 2.17 -10.52
N ARG A 178 10.40 2.18 -10.53
CA ARG A 178 11.23 1.13 -11.13
C ARG A 178 11.01 -0.23 -10.43
N THR A 179 11.02 -0.25 -9.10
CA THR A 179 10.77 -1.46 -8.29
C THR A 179 9.37 -2.02 -8.53
N ILE A 180 8.36 -1.15 -8.59
CA ILE A 180 6.97 -1.55 -8.86
C ILE A 180 6.84 -2.16 -10.26
N PHE A 181 7.46 -1.54 -11.27
CA PHE A 181 7.45 -2.05 -12.64
C PHE A 181 8.10 -3.44 -12.74
N ILE A 182 9.29 -3.60 -12.15
CA ILE A 182 10.00 -4.89 -12.11
C ILE A 182 9.18 -5.93 -11.34
N LYS A 183 8.53 -5.54 -10.24
CA LYS A 183 7.66 -6.44 -9.48
C LYS A 183 6.46 -6.90 -10.30
N ILE A 184 5.78 -6.01 -11.04
CA ILE A 184 4.67 -6.39 -11.94
C ILE A 184 5.15 -7.44 -12.95
N VAL A 185 6.23 -7.16 -13.69
CA VAL A 185 6.75 -8.08 -14.72
C VAL A 185 7.22 -9.40 -14.09
N GLY A 186 7.92 -9.34 -12.97
CA GLY A 186 8.37 -10.53 -12.23
C GLY A 186 7.20 -11.40 -11.79
N THR A 187 6.15 -10.80 -11.21
CA THR A 187 4.94 -11.52 -10.79
C THR A 187 4.22 -12.15 -11.98
N VAL A 188 4.09 -11.46 -13.13
CA VAL A 188 3.50 -12.04 -14.34
C VAL A 188 4.24 -13.31 -14.75
N LEU A 189 5.57 -13.25 -14.86
CA LEU A 189 6.39 -14.38 -15.31
C LEU A 189 6.37 -15.54 -14.31
N THR A 190 6.47 -15.25 -13.01
CA THR A 190 6.45 -16.25 -11.94
C THR A 190 5.10 -16.97 -11.87
N VAL A 191 3.97 -16.24 -11.84
CA VAL A 191 2.63 -16.85 -11.76
C VAL A 191 2.32 -17.62 -13.04
N SER A 192 2.67 -17.09 -14.21
CA SER A 192 2.43 -17.75 -15.50
C SER A 192 3.25 -19.03 -15.69
N SER A 193 4.41 -19.14 -15.03
CA SER A 193 5.24 -20.35 -15.03
C SER A 193 4.65 -21.52 -14.23
N GLY A 194 3.56 -21.29 -13.48
CA GLY A 194 2.93 -22.33 -12.66
C GLY A 194 3.68 -22.64 -11.36
N LEU A 195 4.56 -21.74 -10.90
CA LEU A 195 5.12 -21.83 -9.55
C LEU A 195 4.01 -21.68 -8.51
N ALA A 196 4.20 -22.28 -7.33
CA ALA A 196 3.28 -22.19 -6.20
C ALA A 196 3.35 -20.79 -5.54
N CYS A 197 2.93 -19.76 -6.28
CA CYS A 197 2.97 -18.36 -5.91
C CYS A 197 1.71 -17.65 -6.42
N GLY A 198 1.15 -16.75 -5.61
CA GLY A 198 -0.01 -15.93 -5.98
C GLY A 198 0.38 -14.49 -6.33
N GLN A 199 -0.48 -13.81 -7.08
CA GLN A 199 -0.36 -12.38 -7.39
C GLN A 199 -0.84 -11.45 -6.26
N GLU A 200 -1.56 -12.00 -5.28
CA GLU A 200 -2.27 -11.22 -4.26
C GLU A 200 -1.32 -10.45 -3.32
N GLY A 201 -0.23 -11.09 -2.89
CA GLY A 201 0.79 -10.44 -2.06
C GLY A 201 1.48 -9.25 -2.77
N PRO A 202 2.06 -9.46 -3.96
CA PRO A 202 2.63 -8.38 -4.77
C PRO A 202 1.66 -7.22 -5.04
N LEU A 203 0.36 -7.49 -5.18
CA LEU A 203 -0.64 -6.46 -5.45
C LEU A 203 -0.76 -5.43 -4.32
N ILE A 204 -0.60 -5.86 -3.07
CA ILE A 204 -0.58 -4.96 -1.90
C ILE A 204 0.59 -3.97 -2.01
N HIS A 205 1.78 -4.46 -2.35
CA HIS A 205 2.96 -3.61 -2.54
C HIS A 205 2.81 -2.70 -3.76
N ILE A 206 2.26 -3.20 -4.87
CA ILE A 206 1.97 -2.38 -6.06
C ILE A 206 1.00 -1.26 -5.69
N GLY A 207 -0.02 -1.53 -4.86
CA GLY A 207 -0.98 -0.52 -4.41
C GLY A 207 -0.36 0.57 -3.52
N ALA A 208 0.47 0.18 -2.56
CA ALA A 208 1.30 1.09 -1.78
C ALA A 208 2.21 1.97 -2.68
N GLY A 209 2.78 1.34 -3.70
CA GLY A 209 3.62 1.98 -4.69
C GLY A 209 2.90 3.03 -5.56
N ILE A 210 1.69 2.71 -6.04
CA ILE A 210 0.83 3.63 -6.80
C ILE A 210 0.47 4.84 -5.93
N ALA A 211 0.06 4.62 -4.68
CA ALA A 211 -0.22 5.71 -3.75
C ALA A 211 1.01 6.57 -3.46
N SER A 212 2.20 5.97 -3.31
CA SER A 212 3.45 6.73 -3.17
C SER A 212 3.85 7.48 -4.45
N GLY A 213 3.51 6.96 -5.64
CA GLY A 213 3.75 7.63 -6.91
C GLY A 213 2.83 8.84 -7.09
N MET A 214 1.56 8.67 -6.73
CA MET A 214 0.55 9.71 -6.82
C MET A 214 0.76 10.87 -5.86
N THR A 215 1.38 10.64 -4.70
CA THR A 215 1.76 11.73 -3.78
C THR A 215 2.99 12.52 -4.27
N ARG A 216 3.82 11.95 -5.16
CA ARG A 216 5.04 12.57 -5.71
C ARG A 216 4.89 13.16 -7.12
N GLY A 217 3.83 12.80 -7.85
CA GLY A 217 3.66 13.09 -9.28
C GLY A 217 3.23 14.52 -9.64
N GLU A 218 4.06 15.54 -9.35
CA GLU A 218 3.76 16.96 -9.68
C GLU A 218 3.32 17.19 -11.14
N LYS A 219 3.93 16.46 -12.09
CA LYS A 219 3.64 16.58 -13.53
C LYS A 219 2.28 16.00 -13.94
N LEU A 220 1.80 14.97 -13.25
CA LEU A 220 0.51 14.33 -13.54
C LEU A 220 -0.66 15.23 -13.12
N TYR A 221 -0.55 15.89 -11.96
CA TYR A 221 -1.56 16.87 -11.50
C TYR A 221 -1.65 18.08 -12.40
N ARG A 222 -0.51 18.59 -12.89
CA ARG A 222 -0.50 19.74 -13.82
C ARG A 222 -1.34 19.48 -15.07
N LYS A 223 -1.38 18.22 -15.53
CA LYS A 223 -2.16 17.79 -16.68
C LYS A 223 -3.61 17.48 -16.34
N LEU A 224 -3.88 16.84 -15.19
CA LEU A 224 -5.23 16.42 -14.80
C LEU A 224 -6.12 17.57 -14.30
N LEU A 225 -5.56 18.55 -13.58
CA LEU A 225 -6.31 19.70 -13.04
C LEU A 225 -6.54 20.83 -14.05
N CYS A 226 -6.11 20.68 -15.31
CA CYS A 226 -6.33 21.64 -16.41
C CYS A 226 -6.04 23.10 -16.02
N ILE A 227 -5.02 23.34 -15.19
CA ILE A 227 -4.64 24.69 -14.77
C ILE A 227 -3.89 25.33 -15.96
N PRO A 228 -4.34 26.48 -16.48
CA PRO A 228 -3.77 27.09 -17.69
C PRO A 228 -2.26 27.29 -17.58
N LEU A 229 -1.57 26.97 -18.68
CA LEU A 229 -0.14 27.21 -18.90
C LEU A 229 0.11 28.71 -19.03
N ASP A 230 0.44 29.38 -17.93
CA ASP A 230 1.27 30.58 -18.02
C ASP A 230 2.49 30.42 -17.09
N GLU A 231 3.66 30.51 -17.72
CA GLU A 231 5.03 30.44 -17.23
C GLU A 231 5.77 29.09 -16.99
N PRO A 232 7.02 28.99 -17.50
CA PRO A 232 7.94 27.86 -17.32
C PRO A 232 8.89 28.07 -16.13
N ARG A 233 8.41 28.61 -15.01
CA ARG A 233 9.18 28.66 -13.76
C ARG A 233 8.79 27.48 -12.88
N ARG A 234 9.76 26.92 -12.14
CA ARG A 234 9.54 25.93 -11.06
C ARG A 234 8.48 26.46 -10.07
N LEU A 235 7.20 26.28 -10.40
CA LEU A 235 6.08 26.65 -9.55
C LEU A 235 6.01 25.60 -8.44
N LYS A 236 6.59 25.97 -7.29
CA LYS A 236 6.27 25.40 -5.97
C LYS A 236 4.75 25.55 -5.77
N HIS A 237 3.96 24.60 -6.26
CA HIS A 237 2.51 24.66 -6.10
C HIS A 237 2.18 24.32 -4.63
N PRO A 238 1.55 25.24 -3.88
CA PRO A 238 1.39 25.12 -2.43
C PRO A 238 0.46 23.99 -1.97
N VAL A 239 -0.31 23.39 -2.90
CA VAL A 239 -1.26 22.31 -2.60
C VAL A 239 -0.56 20.94 -2.55
N LEU A 240 0.44 20.70 -3.42
CA LEU A 240 1.16 19.41 -3.48
C LEU A 240 2.43 19.40 -2.63
N ASP A 241 3.09 20.55 -2.44
CA ASP A 241 4.18 20.67 -1.46
C ASP A 241 3.73 20.34 -0.03
N PHE A 242 2.42 20.45 0.25
CA PHE A 242 1.84 20.08 1.53
C PHE A 242 1.82 18.56 1.78
N PHE A 243 1.58 17.75 0.75
CA PHE A 243 1.53 16.28 0.87
C PHE A 243 2.92 15.62 0.86
N ARG A 244 3.99 16.41 0.82
CA ARG A 244 5.37 15.93 0.96
C ARG A 244 5.74 15.54 2.39
N ASN A 245 4.85 15.75 3.35
CA ASN A 245 5.07 15.32 4.73
C ASN A 245 5.01 13.79 4.84
N ASP A 246 5.96 13.17 5.55
CA ASP A 246 6.05 11.71 5.68
C ASP A 246 4.81 11.13 6.37
N ARG A 247 4.17 11.89 7.27
CA ARG A 247 2.88 11.55 7.88
C ARG A 247 1.75 11.39 6.85
N ASP A 248 1.52 12.40 6.03
CA ASP A 248 0.44 12.37 5.01
C ASP A 248 0.73 11.28 3.98
N ARG A 249 2.01 11.11 3.62
CA ARG A 249 2.44 10.09 2.68
C ARG A 249 2.21 8.68 3.21
N ARG A 250 2.49 8.42 4.48
CA ARG A 250 2.18 7.16 5.16
C ARG A 250 0.70 6.83 5.08
N GLU A 251 -0.17 7.80 5.33
CA GLU A 251 -1.63 7.63 5.26
C GLU A 251 -2.10 7.21 3.86
N PHE A 252 -1.55 7.81 2.81
CA PHE A 252 -1.87 7.41 1.43
C PHE A 252 -1.32 6.03 1.08
N ILE A 253 -0.10 5.70 1.51
CA ILE A 253 0.51 4.38 1.28
C ILE A 253 -0.29 3.29 1.97
N CYS A 254 -0.72 3.53 3.20
CA CYS A 254 -1.61 2.65 3.97
C CYS A 254 -2.95 2.43 3.24
N ALA A 255 -3.58 3.50 2.75
CA ALA A 255 -4.80 3.40 1.95
C ALA A 255 -4.60 2.64 0.62
N GLY A 256 -3.46 2.85 -0.05
CA GLY A 256 -3.10 2.14 -1.28
C GLY A 256 -2.84 0.65 -1.06
N ALA A 257 -2.20 0.29 0.06
CA ALA A 257 -1.99 -1.10 0.45
C ALA A 257 -3.31 -1.82 0.73
N GLY A 258 -4.20 -1.19 1.50
CA GLY A 258 -5.54 -1.69 1.75
C GLY A 258 -6.35 -1.84 0.45
N ALA A 259 -6.26 -0.86 -0.46
CA ALA A 259 -6.88 -0.95 -1.78
C ALA A 259 -6.35 -2.12 -2.62
N GLY A 260 -5.05 -2.42 -2.53
CA GLY A 260 -4.43 -3.58 -3.17
C GLY A 260 -5.00 -4.90 -2.63
N MET A 261 -5.13 -5.03 -1.31
CA MET A 261 -5.79 -6.18 -0.70
C MET A 261 -7.26 -6.28 -1.11
N ALA A 262 -7.99 -5.17 -1.12
CA ALA A 262 -9.40 -5.16 -1.50
C ALA A 262 -9.58 -5.60 -2.96
N ALA A 263 -8.71 -5.14 -3.86
CA ALA A 263 -8.70 -5.57 -5.26
C ALA A 263 -8.34 -7.06 -5.43
N ALA A 264 -7.41 -7.57 -4.62
CA ALA A 264 -7.02 -8.98 -4.60
C ALA A 264 -8.22 -9.90 -4.28
N PHE A 265 -8.85 -9.68 -3.13
CA PHE A 265 -9.84 -10.60 -2.55
C PHE A 265 -11.30 -10.17 -2.75
N GLY A 266 -11.57 -8.99 -3.31
CA GLY A 266 -12.92 -8.45 -3.44
C GLY A 266 -13.56 -8.04 -2.10
N ALA A 267 -12.75 -7.87 -1.04
CA ALA A 267 -13.21 -7.59 0.31
C ALA A 267 -12.78 -6.18 0.76
N PRO A 268 -13.60 -5.12 0.55
CA PRO A 268 -13.19 -3.75 0.85
C PRO A 268 -13.03 -3.50 2.35
N VAL A 269 -13.86 -4.13 3.19
CA VAL A 269 -13.74 -4.06 4.66
C VAL A 269 -12.50 -4.81 5.14
N GLY A 270 -12.21 -5.99 4.56
CA GLY A 270 -10.99 -6.75 4.85
C GLY A 270 -9.73 -5.96 4.53
N GLY A 271 -9.71 -5.25 3.39
CA GLY A 271 -8.61 -4.35 3.04
C GLY A 271 -8.40 -3.20 4.03
N VAL A 272 -9.49 -2.65 4.59
CA VAL A 272 -9.40 -1.65 5.67
C VAL A 272 -8.86 -2.29 6.93
N LEU A 273 -9.38 -3.44 7.35
CA LEU A 273 -8.90 -4.13 8.57
C LEU A 273 -7.43 -4.51 8.46
N PHE A 274 -6.96 -5.00 7.32
CA PHE A 274 -5.54 -5.21 7.11
C PHE A 274 -4.73 -3.93 7.17
N ALA A 275 -5.23 -2.84 6.57
CA ALA A 275 -4.58 -1.55 6.72
C ALA A 275 -4.56 -1.08 8.18
N LEU A 276 -5.57 -1.52 8.97
CA LEU A 276 -5.70 -1.26 10.40
C LEU A 276 -4.86 -2.19 11.29
N GLU A 277 -4.55 -3.40 10.87
CA GLU A 277 -3.84 -4.37 11.71
C GLU A 277 -2.35 -4.36 11.39
N GLU A 278 -2.03 -4.28 10.11
CA GLU A 278 -0.68 -4.51 9.60
C GLU A 278 0.00 -3.23 9.09
N ALA A 279 -0.78 -2.22 8.70
CA ALA A 279 -0.27 -1.09 7.92
C ALA A 279 -0.24 0.25 8.67
N ALA A 280 -0.78 0.36 9.89
CA ALA A 280 -0.60 1.55 10.68
C ALA A 280 -0.39 1.25 12.17
N SER A 281 0.43 2.09 12.79
CA SER A 281 0.73 2.05 14.22
C SER A 281 -0.01 3.18 14.97
N HIS A 282 -0.62 4.11 14.24
CA HIS A 282 -1.38 5.23 14.81
C HIS A 282 -2.63 5.52 13.98
N TRP A 283 -3.76 5.68 14.67
CA TRP A 283 -5.09 5.76 14.06
C TRP A 283 -5.67 7.16 14.13
N SER A 284 -6.10 7.68 12.98
CA SER A 284 -7.00 8.82 12.92
C SER A 284 -8.33 8.39 12.30
N PRO A 285 -9.50 8.80 12.84
CA PRO A 285 -10.80 8.46 12.24
C PRO A 285 -10.90 8.90 10.77
N GLN A 286 -10.19 9.97 10.40
CA GLN A 286 -10.11 10.49 9.04
C GLN A 286 -9.31 9.57 8.09
N LEU A 287 -8.31 8.84 8.59
CA LEU A 287 -7.60 7.83 7.82
C LEU A 287 -8.51 6.64 7.48
N ILE A 288 -9.33 6.21 8.44
CA ILE A 288 -10.26 5.07 8.26
C ILE A 288 -11.21 5.34 7.09
N TRP A 289 -11.88 6.50 7.10
CA TRP A 289 -12.81 6.87 6.02
C TRP A 289 -12.12 7.00 4.65
N ARG A 290 -10.89 7.49 4.62
CA ARG A 290 -10.10 7.56 3.37
C ARG A 290 -9.71 6.17 2.88
N CYS A 291 -9.22 5.31 3.77
CA CYS A 291 -8.86 3.94 3.43
C CYS A 291 -10.09 3.18 2.91
N PHE A 292 -11.22 3.26 3.61
CA PHE A 292 -12.49 2.67 3.20
C PHE A 292 -12.95 3.16 1.82
N THR A 293 -12.79 4.46 1.55
CA THR A 293 -13.14 5.02 0.24
C THR A 293 -12.21 4.51 -0.85
N ALA A 294 -10.90 4.42 -0.60
CA ALA A 294 -9.95 3.86 -1.55
C ALA A 294 -10.22 2.37 -1.85
N THR A 295 -10.53 1.57 -0.84
CA THR A 295 -10.81 0.13 -0.99
C THR A 295 -12.12 -0.10 -1.76
N LEU A 296 -13.19 0.65 -1.43
CA LEU A 296 -14.45 0.58 -2.16
C LEU A 296 -14.30 0.98 -3.62
N ILE A 297 -13.54 2.04 -3.91
CA ILE A 297 -13.33 2.49 -5.28
C ILE A 297 -12.49 1.48 -6.05
N ALA A 298 -11.49 0.87 -5.41
CA ALA A 298 -10.69 -0.18 -6.05
C ALA A 298 -11.53 -1.41 -6.42
N THR A 299 -12.35 -1.92 -5.49
CA THR A 299 -13.21 -3.08 -5.77
C THR A 299 -14.28 -2.75 -6.80
N PHE A 300 -14.94 -1.59 -6.68
CA PHE A 300 -15.96 -1.17 -7.64
C PHE A 300 -15.38 -0.98 -9.05
N THR A 301 -14.23 -0.31 -9.16
CA THR A 301 -13.58 -0.07 -10.47
C THR A 301 -13.16 -1.40 -11.09
N LEU A 302 -12.59 -2.32 -10.31
CA LEU A 302 -12.19 -3.64 -10.80
C LEU A 302 -13.40 -4.45 -11.28
N ALA A 303 -14.47 -4.49 -10.47
CA ALA A 303 -15.71 -5.18 -10.82
C ALA A 303 -16.34 -4.59 -12.08
N PHE A 304 -16.36 -3.26 -12.22
CA PHE A 304 -16.87 -2.58 -13.40
C PHE A 304 -16.08 -2.91 -14.67
N VAL A 305 -14.74 -2.90 -14.58
CA VAL A 305 -13.88 -3.24 -15.72
C VAL A 305 -14.07 -4.70 -16.13
N LYS A 306 -14.22 -5.63 -15.17
CA LYS A 306 -14.49 -7.05 -15.46
C LYS A 306 -15.89 -7.28 -16.02
N ALA A 307 -16.89 -6.55 -15.52
CA ALA A 307 -18.27 -6.64 -16.00
C ALA A 307 -18.38 -6.24 -17.48
N GLY A 308 -17.59 -5.28 -17.94
CA GLY A 308 -17.55 -4.89 -19.36
C GLY A 308 -17.12 -6.02 -20.31
N GLU A 309 -16.39 -7.02 -19.80
CA GLU A 309 -15.92 -8.18 -20.56
C GLU A 309 -16.85 -9.39 -20.39
N ASN A 310 -17.42 -9.57 -19.19
CA ASN A 310 -18.25 -10.71 -18.81
C ASN A 310 -19.76 -10.46 -19.05
N SER A 311 -20.12 -9.76 -20.12
CA SER A 311 -21.53 -9.49 -20.48
C SER A 311 -22.36 -8.75 -19.41
N GLY A 312 -21.72 -7.96 -18.57
CA GLY A 312 -22.38 -7.10 -17.56
C GLY A 312 -22.51 -7.70 -16.17
N ASP A 313 -21.97 -8.91 -15.90
CA ASP A 313 -22.02 -9.47 -14.55
C ASP A 313 -20.95 -8.85 -13.63
N ILE A 314 -21.42 -8.24 -12.53
CA ILE A 314 -20.62 -7.54 -11.51
C ILE A 314 -20.38 -8.46 -10.29
N SER A 315 -20.79 -9.73 -10.34
CA SER A 315 -20.66 -10.69 -9.24
C SER A 315 -19.21 -10.91 -8.77
N LEU A 316 -18.22 -10.69 -9.64
CA LEU A 316 -16.79 -10.86 -9.34
C LEU A 316 -16.10 -9.56 -8.93
N ALA A 317 -16.17 -9.21 -7.64
CA ALA A 317 -15.56 -7.99 -7.10
C ALA A 317 -14.02 -8.04 -6.98
N GLY A 318 -13.44 -9.23 -6.79
CA GLY A 318 -12.01 -9.45 -6.63
C GLY A 318 -11.33 -10.08 -7.84
N LEU A 319 -10.00 -10.15 -7.81
CA LEU A 319 -9.23 -11.03 -8.71
C LEU A 319 -9.50 -12.49 -8.36
N LEU A 320 -9.36 -12.82 -7.07
CA LEU A 320 -9.74 -14.11 -6.52
C LEU A 320 -11.21 -14.07 -6.06
N SER A 321 -11.98 -15.10 -6.42
CA SER A 321 -13.37 -15.26 -6.01
C SER A 321 -13.59 -16.66 -5.48
N PHE A 322 -14.16 -16.75 -4.27
CA PHE A 322 -14.50 -18.01 -3.61
C PHE A 322 -15.82 -18.61 -4.11
N GLY A 323 -16.47 -17.96 -5.09
CA GLY A 323 -17.81 -18.34 -5.55
C GLY A 323 -18.88 -18.12 -4.47
N THR A 324 -20.09 -18.61 -4.75
CA THR A 324 -21.20 -18.54 -3.80
C THR A 324 -21.23 -19.80 -2.94
N VAL A 325 -20.98 -19.67 -1.64
CA VAL A 325 -21.23 -20.75 -0.69
C VAL A 325 -22.75 -20.84 -0.46
N ARG A 326 -23.42 -21.74 -1.21
CA ARG A 326 -24.85 -22.04 -1.01
C ARG A 326 -25.01 -23.02 0.15
N SER A 327 -26.11 -22.89 0.89
CA SER A 327 -26.47 -23.83 1.95
C SER A 327 -26.67 -25.24 1.37
N VAL A 328 -26.28 -26.28 2.11
CA VAL A 328 -26.41 -27.70 1.72
C VAL A 328 -27.85 -28.06 1.31
N GLY A 329 -28.84 -27.37 1.89
CA GLY A 329 -30.26 -27.55 1.55
C GLY A 329 -30.65 -27.13 0.13
N ASP A 330 -29.95 -26.16 -0.46
CA ASP A 330 -30.23 -25.65 -1.80
C ASP A 330 -29.50 -26.46 -2.87
N MET A 331 -28.29 -26.94 -2.58
CA MET A 331 -27.51 -27.81 -3.47
C MET A 331 -28.22 -29.16 -3.72
N ARG A 332 -28.96 -29.66 -2.73
CA ARG A 332 -29.75 -30.90 -2.84
C ARG A 332 -30.88 -30.81 -3.87
N ARG A 333 -31.42 -29.62 -4.15
CA ARG A 333 -32.54 -29.44 -5.08
C ARG A 333 -32.12 -29.30 -6.54
N GLU A 334 -30.86 -28.95 -6.77
CA GLU A 334 -30.33 -28.67 -8.12
C GLU A 334 -29.58 -29.87 -8.71
N VAL A 335 -28.98 -30.71 -7.84
CA VAL A 335 -28.17 -31.87 -8.22
C VAL A 335 -29.02 -33.13 -8.45
N LEU A 336 -30.20 -33.22 -7.82
CA LEU A 336 -31.08 -34.37 -7.90
C LEU A 336 -32.22 -34.06 -8.88
N ASN A 337 -32.41 -34.92 -9.90
CA ASN A 337 -33.69 -35.01 -10.59
C ASN A 337 -34.78 -35.41 -9.55
N ASP A 338 -36.06 -35.17 -9.84
CA ASP A 338 -37.18 -35.58 -8.98
C ASP A 338 -37.19 -37.09 -8.66
N ASP A 339 -36.45 -37.86 -9.45
CA ASP A 339 -36.21 -39.30 -9.41
C ASP A 339 -34.91 -39.72 -8.68
N GLY A 340 -34.14 -38.77 -8.13
CA GLY A 340 -33.03 -39.04 -7.21
C GLY A 340 -31.67 -39.32 -7.85
N THR A 341 -31.50 -39.05 -9.14
CA THR A 341 -30.23 -39.22 -9.87
C THR A 341 -29.42 -37.93 -9.95
N ILE A 342 -28.09 -38.04 -9.90
CA ILE A 342 -27.12 -36.92 -9.85
C ILE A 342 -26.81 -36.41 -11.27
N ASN A 343 -27.02 -35.11 -11.52
CA ASN A 343 -26.49 -34.43 -12.72
C ASN A 343 -25.01 -34.07 -12.50
N VAL A 344 -24.08 -34.78 -13.15
CA VAL A 344 -22.64 -34.43 -13.15
C VAL A 344 -22.24 -33.98 -14.54
N SER A 345 -22.16 -32.67 -14.75
CA SER A 345 -21.38 -32.09 -15.84
C SER A 345 -19.97 -31.79 -15.32
N ALA A 346 -19.01 -32.61 -15.73
CA ALA A 346 -17.60 -32.51 -15.36
C ALA A 346 -16.89 -31.42 -16.16
N VAL A 347 -17.22 -30.14 -15.96
CA VAL A 347 -16.48 -29.01 -16.53
C VAL A 347 -16.58 -27.81 -15.57
N ASP A 348 -15.46 -27.13 -15.35
CA ASP A 348 -15.27 -25.88 -14.58
C ASP A 348 -15.02 -25.98 -13.07
N ALA A 349 -13.89 -26.60 -12.70
CA ALA A 349 -13.13 -26.15 -11.54
C ALA A 349 -11.63 -26.29 -11.81
N PRO A 350 -10.84 -25.20 -11.81
CA PRO A 350 -9.39 -25.33 -11.69
C PRO A 350 -9.09 -25.78 -10.24
N VAL A 351 -9.26 -27.07 -9.98
CA VAL A 351 -8.83 -27.66 -8.71
C VAL A 351 -7.32 -27.79 -8.79
N PHE A 352 -6.64 -26.84 -8.17
CA PHE A 352 -5.21 -26.93 -7.96
C PHE A 352 -4.94 -28.05 -6.94
N TRP A 353 -4.28 -29.12 -7.39
CA TRP A 353 -4.03 -30.35 -6.61
C TRP A 353 -3.42 -30.13 -5.21
N TRP A 354 -2.75 -29.00 -4.98
CA TRP A 354 -2.14 -28.69 -3.69
C TRP A 354 -3.13 -28.16 -2.63
N GLU A 355 -4.31 -27.67 -3.02
CA GLU A 355 -5.34 -27.24 -2.06
C GLU A 355 -5.90 -28.43 -1.25
N LEU A 356 -5.93 -29.63 -1.85
CA LEU A 356 -6.32 -30.86 -1.14
C LEU A 356 -5.25 -31.35 -0.15
N VAL A 357 -3.98 -31.06 -0.41
CA VAL A 357 -2.86 -31.54 0.43
C VAL A 357 -2.71 -30.68 1.68
N PHE A 358 -3.02 -29.38 1.62
CA PHE A 358 -2.86 -28.47 2.76
C PHE A 358 -4.06 -28.42 3.71
N PHE A 359 -5.27 -28.75 3.25
CA PHE A 359 -6.45 -28.84 4.12
C PHE A 359 -6.74 -30.27 4.63
N GLY A 360 -5.92 -31.25 4.23
CA GLY A 360 -6.02 -32.65 4.64
C GLY A 360 -4.98 -33.09 5.69
N LEU A 361 -4.12 -32.19 6.16
CA LEU A 361 -3.14 -32.38 7.24
C LEU A 361 -3.40 -31.31 8.32
#